data_AF-A0A8I2YP05-F1
#
_entry.id   AF-A0A8I2YP05-F1
#
_cell.length_a   1.000
_cell.length_b   1.000
_cell.length_c   1.000
_cell.angle_alpha   90.00
_cell.angle_beta   90.00
_cell.angle_gamma   90.00
#
_symmetry.space_group_name_H-M   'P 1'
#
loop_
_entity.id
_entity.type
_entity.pdbx_description
1 polymer ?
#
loop_
_entity_poly.entity_id
_entity_poly.type
_entity_poly.pdbx_seq_one_letter_code
_entity_poly.pdbx_strand_id
1 'polypeptide(L)'
;MSETRLLYNTSLKNVAGKIRVEKSWPACTSQRGSTMCTFLTFDCLSPREEADKRFSYFTTQLLPKVLKSAVQSANTVVFIPSSFDFIRVHNYFRRMSGISFTVLSE
;
A
#
# COMPACT_ATOMS: atom_id res chain seq x y z
N MET A 1 -10.09 -9.00 19.42
CA MET A 1 -9.99 -10.48 19.51
C MET A 1 -10.29 -11.05 20.92
N SER A 2 -10.04 -10.32 22.01
CA SER A 2 -10.27 -10.84 23.39
C SER A 2 -11.76 -11.05 23.72
N GLU A 3 -12.62 -10.10 23.36
CA GLU A 3 -14.04 -10.08 23.74
C GLU A 3 -14.87 -11.22 23.13
N THR A 4 -14.65 -11.52 21.85
CA THR A 4 -15.31 -12.64 21.15
C THR A 4 -14.96 -13.99 21.76
N ARG A 5 -13.76 -14.13 22.33
CA ARG A 5 -13.30 -15.34 23.01
C ARG A 5 -13.95 -15.50 24.38
N LEU A 6 -14.18 -14.39 25.08
CA LEU A 6 -14.90 -14.37 26.34
C LEU A 6 -16.34 -14.86 26.13
N LEU A 7 -17.09 -14.24 25.20
CA LEU A 7 -18.46 -14.60 24.86
C LEU A 7 -18.63 -16.07 24.43
N TYR A 8 -17.68 -16.58 23.64
CA TYR A 8 -17.67 -17.98 23.22
C TYR A 8 -17.56 -18.94 24.39
N ASN A 9 -16.77 -18.61 25.41
CA ASN A 9 -16.53 -19.47 26.56
C ASN A 9 -17.62 -19.35 27.63
N THR A 10 -18.08 -18.14 27.93
CA THR A 10 -18.98 -17.88 29.06
C THR A 10 -20.46 -17.82 28.70
N SER A 11 -20.84 -17.15 27.62
CA SER A 11 -22.24 -16.77 27.37
C SER A 11 -22.99 -17.66 26.37
N LEU A 12 -22.30 -18.28 25.41
CA LEU A 12 -22.96 -19.15 24.43
C LEU A 12 -23.16 -20.56 25.01
N LYS A 13 -24.40 -21.04 25.19
CA LYS A 13 -24.75 -22.38 25.69
C LYS A 13 -25.73 -23.13 24.77
N ASN A 14 -25.36 -23.29 23.50
CA ASN A 14 -26.20 -23.98 22.52
C ASN A 14 -26.21 -25.50 22.73
N VAL A 15 -27.39 -26.12 22.64
CA VAL A 15 -27.60 -27.57 22.83
C VAL A 15 -26.92 -28.40 21.72
N ALA A 16 -26.78 -27.84 20.52
CA ALA A 16 -26.16 -28.48 19.36
C ALA A 16 -24.62 -28.25 19.25
N GLY A 17 -23.99 -27.63 20.26
CA GLY A 17 -22.54 -27.37 20.28
C GLY A 17 -22.14 -25.97 19.80
N LYS A 18 -20.82 -25.71 19.78
CA LYS A 18 -20.21 -24.43 19.42
C LYS A 18 -19.24 -24.63 18.26
N ILE A 19 -19.34 -23.80 17.21
CA ILE A 19 -18.42 -23.81 16.08
C ILE A 19 -17.74 -22.44 15.95
N ARG A 20 -16.44 -22.46 15.70
CA ARG A 20 -15.64 -21.25 15.51
C ARG A 20 -15.09 -21.26 14.08
N VAL A 21 -15.51 -20.29 13.29
CA VAL A 21 -15.04 -20.13 11.91
C VAL A 21 -13.93 -19.08 11.93
N GLU A 22 -12.68 -19.51 11.82
CA GLU A 22 -11.55 -18.62 11.58
C GLU A 22 -11.23 -18.59 10.08
N LYS A 23 -11.08 -17.38 9.53
CA LYS A 23 -10.50 -17.22 8.19
C LYS A 23 -9.02 -17.53 8.28
N SER A 24 -8.65 -18.75 7.89
CA SER A 24 -7.25 -19.12 7.67
C SER A 24 -6.86 -18.73 6.25
N TRP A 25 -6.00 -17.73 6.11
CA TRP A 25 -5.38 -17.41 4.83
C TRP A 25 -4.16 -18.32 4.66
N PRO A 26 -4.08 -19.13 3.59
CA PRO A 26 -2.87 -19.89 3.33
C PRO A 26 -1.70 -18.92 3.19
N ALA A 27 -0.53 -19.31 3.73
CA ALA A 27 0.68 -18.54 3.53
C ALA A 27 0.90 -18.38 2.03
N CYS A 28 0.85 -17.14 1.54
CA CYS A 28 1.17 -16.85 0.15
C CYS A 28 2.66 -17.10 -0.01
N THR A 29 3.02 -18.28 -0.52
CA THR A 29 4.38 -18.54 -0.96
C THR A 29 4.62 -17.57 -2.11
N SER A 30 5.27 -16.44 -1.85
CA SER A 30 5.71 -15.54 -2.90
C SER A 30 6.45 -16.42 -3.90
N GLN A 31 5.94 -16.54 -5.13
CA GLN A 31 6.64 -17.29 -6.15
C GLN A 31 8.04 -16.71 -6.20
N ARG A 32 9.04 -17.55 -5.92
CA ARG A 32 10.47 -17.23 -5.95
C ARG A 32 10.93 -16.94 -7.39
N GLY A 33 10.16 -16.20 -8.16
CA GLY A 33 10.70 -15.41 -9.26
C GLY A 33 11.38 -14.22 -8.61
N SER A 34 12.64 -13.98 -8.97
CA SER A 34 13.35 -12.75 -8.63
C SER A 34 12.39 -11.57 -8.74
N THR A 35 11.93 -11.03 -7.61
CA THR A 35 11.11 -9.82 -7.64
C THR A 35 12.07 -8.77 -8.15
N MET A 36 11.91 -8.39 -9.41
CA MET A 36 12.82 -7.46 -10.06
C MET A 36 12.63 -6.10 -9.38
N CYS A 37 13.46 -5.85 -8.38
CA CYS A 37 13.55 -4.55 -7.73
C CYS A 37 14.29 -3.61 -8.68
N THR A 38 13.51 -2.82 -9.43
CA THR A 38 14.07 -1.78 -10.29
C THR A 38 14.45 -0.59 -9.43
N PHE A 39 15.75 -0.33 -9.30
CA PHE A 39 16.25 0.90 -8.72
C PHE A 39 16.34 1.97 -9.81
N LEU A 40 15.79 3.15 -9.52
CA LEU A 40 15.80 4.29 -10.43
C LEU A 40 16.70 5.38 -9.88
N THR A 41 17.58 5.89 -10.73
CA THR A 41 18.40 7.05 -10.44
C THR A 41 17.73 8.33 -10.95
N PHE A 42 18.02 9.44 -10.28
CA PHE A 42 17.58 10.78 -10.70
C PHE A 42 18.73 11.76 -10.49
N ASP A 43 18.78 12.79 -11.33
CA ASP A 43 19.86 13.78 -11.27
C ASP A 43 19.61 14.79 -10.16
N CYS A 44 20.62 14.99 -9.31
CA CYS A 44 20.60 15.94 -8.21
C CYS A 44 21.98 16.57 -8.04
N LEU A 45 22.05 17.91 -8.10
CA LEU A 45 23.31 18.66 -8.00
C LEU A 45 23.62 19.10 -6.57
N SER A 46 22.62 19.12 -5.68
CA SER A 46 22.75 19.58 -4.30
C SER A 46 21.80 18.82 -3.37
N PRO A 47 22.26 18.38 -2.18
CA PRO A 47 21.40 17.69 -1.20
C PRO A 47 20.18 18.50 -0.76
N ARG A 48 20.25 19.84 -0.82
CA ARG A 48 19.12 20.71 -0.46
C ARG A 48 17.96 20.61 -1.45
N GLU A 49 18.26 20.30 -2.71
CA GLU A 49 17.27 20.19 -3.78
C GLU A 49 16.77 18.76 -3.96
N GLU A 50 17.34 17.79 -3.24
CA GLU A 50 17.06 16.36 -3.39
C GLU A 50 15.57 16.05 -3.27
N ALA A 51 14.90 16.56 -2.24
CA ALA A 51 13.50 16.27 -1.98
C ALA A 51 12.58 16.78 -3.10
N ASP A 52 12.88 17.98 -3.62
CA ASP A 52 12.09 18.60 -4.69
C ASP A 52 12.35 17.92 -6.03
N LYS A 53 13.61 17.58 -6.33
CA LYS A 53 14.01 16.85 -7.55
C LYS A 53 13.43 15.44 -7.57
N ARG A 54 13.47 14.72 -6.44
CA ARG A 54 12.90 13.38 -6.30
C ARG A 54 11.38 13.41 -6.49
N PHE A 55 10.69 14.37 -5.88
CA PHE A 55 9.25 14.55 -6.08
C PHE A 55 8.92 14.87 -7.54
N SER A 56 9.69 15.75 -8.18
CA SER A 56 9.53 16.06 -9.61
C SER A 56 9.76 14.85 -10.50
N TYR A 57 10.78 14.03 -10.22
CA TYR A 57 11.04 12.80 -10.98
C TYR A 57 9.90 11.80 -10.84
N PHE A 58 9.37 11.65 -9.61
CA PHE A 58 8.22 10.80 -9.33
C PHE A 58 6.99 11.22 -10.16
N THR A 59 6.62 12.50 -10.15
CA THR A 59 5.39 12.98 -10.81
C THR A 59 5.49 13.03 -12.33
N THR A 60 6.67 13.37 -12.87
CA THR A 60 6.86 13.58 -14.31
C THR A 60 7.26 12.32 -15.07
N GLN A 61 8.08 11.45 -14.46
CA GLN A 61 8.62 10.28 -15.14
C GLN A 61 8.01 8.98 -14.63
N LEU A 62 8.02 8.75 -13.32
CA LEU A 62 7.63 7.46 -12.76
C LEU A 62 6.12 7.24 -12.82
N LEU A 63 5.35 8.19 -12.28
CA LEU A 63 3.91 8.06 -12.13
C LEU A 63 3.19 7.88 -13.49
N PRO A 64 3.50 8.64 -14.55
CA PRO A 64 2.86 8.43 -15.85
C PRO A 64 3.22 7.07 -16.47
N LYS A 65 4.42 6.54 -16.23
CA LYS A 65 4.81 5.20 -16.69
C LYS A 65 3.99 4.12 -16.00
N VAL A 66 3.76 4.24 -14.69
CA VAL A 66 2.94 3.31 -13.91
C VAL A 66 1.47 3.37 -14.34
N LEU A 67 0.92 4.57 -14.53
CA LEU A 67 -0.49 4.75 -14.92
C LEU A 67 -0.79 4.27 -16.34
N LYS A 68 0.16 4.39 -17.29
CA LYS A 68 0.02 3.89 -18.66
C LYS A 68 0.07 2.36 -18.76
N SER A 69 0.66 1.69 -17.78
CA SER A 69 0.79 0.24 -17.77
C SER A 69 -0.53 -0.40 -17.33
N ALA A 70 -1.24 -1.06 -18.24
CA ALA A 70 -2.53 -1.71 -17.96
C ALA A 70 -2.47 -2.82 -16.88
N VAL A 71 -1.28 -3.40 -16.65
CA VAL A 71 -1.06 -4.43 -15.62
C VAL A 71 -0.77 -3.80 -14.26
N GLN A 72 -0.08 -2.66 -14.21
CA GLN A 72 0.29 -2.01 -12.96
C GLN A 72 -0.80 -1.02 -12.50
N SER A 73 -1.53 -0.37 -13.40
CA SER A 73 -2.50 0.67 -13.05
C SER A 73 -3.68 0.18 -12.22
N ALA A 74 -4.05 -1.10 -12.29
CA ALA A 74 -5.19 -1.65 -11.56
C ALA A 74 -4.89 -2.01 -10.09
N ASN A 75 -3.66 -2.41 -9.75
CA ASN A 75 -3.29 -2.93 -8.43
C ASN A 75 -1.92 -2.39 -7.94
N THR A 76 -1.67 -1.09 -8.10
CA THR A 76 -0.43 -0.47 -7.60
C THR A 76 -0.56 -0.08 -6.13
N VAL A 77 0.42 -0.48 -5.33
CA VAL A 77 0.63 0.04 -3.97
C VAL A 77 1.86 0.95 -3.99
N VAL A 78 1.70 2.19 -3.52
CA VAL A 78 2.80 3.13 -3.37
C VAL A 78 3.16 3.23 -1.89
N PHE A 79 4.35 2.75 -1.54
CA PHE A 79 4.90 2.90 -0.19
C PHE A 79 5.77 4.15 -0.12
N ILE A 80 5.48 5.02 0.85
CA ILE A 80 6.22 6.26 1.06
C ILE A 80 6.81 6.23 2.47
N PRO A 81 8.15 6.13 2.62
CA PRO A 81 8.78 5.97 3.93
C PRO A 81 8.78 7.24 4.78
N SER A 82 8.62 8.41 4.15
CA SER A 82 8.67 9.73 4.80
C SER A 82 7.29 10.38 4.88
N SER A 83 6.90 10.81 6.08
CA SER A 83 5.61 11.51 6.30
C SER A 83 5.53 12.84 5.54
N PHE A 84 6.64 13.56 5.39
CA PHE A 84 6.67 14.83 4.65
C PHE A 84 6.41 14.62 3.16
N ASP A 85 6.99 13.58 2.58
CA ASP A 85 6.75 13.21 1.18
C ASP A 85 5.34 12.69 0.96
N PHE A 86 4.80 11.95 1.93
CA PHE A 86 3.43 11.45 1.88
C PHE A 86 2.44 12.60 1.69
N ILE A 87 2.56 13.69 2.46
CA ILE A 87 1.68 14.86 2.34
C ILE A 87 1.75 15.46 0.92
N ARG A 88 2.96 15.58 0.37
CA ARG A 88 3.18 16.12 -1.00
C ARG A 88 2.52 15.25 -2.06
N VAL A 89 2.72 13.93 -1.98
CA VAL A 89 2.15 12.95 -2.93
C VAL A 89 0.64 12.86 -2.80
N HIS A 90 0.12 12.84 -1.57
CA HIS A 90 -1.32 12.81 -1.31
C HIS A 90 -2.02 14.06 -1.88
N ASN A 91 -1.46 15.24 -1.62
CA ASN A 91 -1.99 16.49 -2.17
C ASN A 91 -1.92 16.53 -3.69
N TYR A 92 -0.87 15.95 -4.29
CA TYR A 92 -0.75 15.82 -5.74
C TYR A 92 -1.84 14.92 -6.32
N PHE A 93 -2.05 13.73 -5.77
CA PHE A 93 -3.10 12.82 -6.22
C PHE A 93 -4.50 13.43 -6.06
N ARG A 94 -4.76 14.17 -4.98
CA ARG A 94 -6.05 14.86 -4.78
C ARG A 94 -6.33 15.93 -5.84
N ARG A 95 -5.29 16.59 -6.36
CA ARG A 95 -5.41 17.60 -7.43
C ARG A 95 -5.53 16.97 -8.82
N MET A 96 -5.09 15.72 -8.99
CA MET A 96 -5.10 15.04 -10.27
C MET A 96 -6.49 14.46 -10.55
N SER A 97 -7.13 14.94 -11.61
CA SER A 97 -8.42 14.40 -12.06
C SER A 97 -8.23 13.05 -12.77
N GLY A 98 -9.01 12.04 -12.38
CA GLY A 98 -9.06 10.75 -13.10
C GLY A 98 -8.34 9.58 -12.44
N ILE A 99 -7.85 9.72 -11.22
CA ILE A 99 -7.26 8.62 -10.44
C ILE A 99 -8.13 8.36 -9.21
N SER A 100 -8.59 7.12 -9.05
CA SER A 100 -9.20 6.63 -7.81
C SER A 100 -8.11 6.03 -6.93
N PHE A 101 -7.93 6.55 -5.72
CA PHE A 101 -6.96 6.03 -4.77
C PHE A 101 -7.56 5.98 -3.37
N THR A 102 -7.03 5.09 -2.53
CA THR A 102 -7.34 5.03 -1.11
C THR A 102 -6.04 5.10 -0.32
N VAL A 103 -6.10 5.64 0.90
CA VAL A 103 -4.98 5.74 1.81
C VAL A 103 -5.11 4.64 2.85
N LEU A 104 -4.04 3.89 3.06
CA LEU A 104 -3.90 2.96 4.17
C LEU A 104 -2.89 3.55 5.15
N SER A 105 -3.40 4.15 6.22
CA SER A 105 -2.61 4.61 7.37
C SER A 105 -3.09 3.87 8.62
N GLU A 106 -2.16 3.49 9.49
CA GLU A 106 -2.46 2.93 10.82
C GLU A 106 -3.07 3.96 11.75
#